data_AF-A0A2S2B4I7-F1
#
_entry.id   AF-A0A2S2B4I7-F1
#
_cell.length_a   1.000
_cell.length_b   1.000
_cell.length_c   1.000
_cell.angle_alpha   90.00
_cell.angle_beta   90.00
_cell.angle_gamma   90.00
#
_symmetry.space_group_name_H-M   'P 1'
#
loop_
_entity.id
_entity.type
_entity.pdbx_description
1 polymer ?
#
loop_
_entity_poly.entity_id
_entity_poly.type
_entity_poly.pdbx_seq_one_letter_code
_entity_poly.pdbx_strand_id
1 'polypeptide(L)'
;MQWPTRLTLLFIIVCAQSYSALSASIWSSTSMAESFMQSFTTTLGQKGVLSGDQMDDIASIGDTLMGAVEKSGGKKNKLQALNMAFASSVAEIAFADMTGLPADVKTNAILNSLSEAFLQTTGFVDNYFIQEIGGLINMFAEATANEASSASAGAAAGAAASGAGYGGKRGYGAGA
;
A
#
# COMPACT_ATOMS: atom_id res chain seq x y z
N MET A 1 47.68 9.32 29.69
CA MET A 1 46.59 9.98 28.93
C MET A 1 45.87 8.96 28.04
N GLN A 2 45.05 8.06 28.61
CA GLN A 2 44.40 6.96 27.87
C GLN A 2 42.88 6.90 28.12
N TRP A 3 42.39 7.68 29.10
CA TRP A 3 41.00 7.68 29.55
C TRP A 3 40.00 8.33 28.57
N PRO A 4 40.28 9.50 27.95
CA PRO A 4 39.33 10.10 27.00
C PRO A 4 39.15 9.24 25.74
N THR A 5 40.23 8.59 25.27
CA THR A 5 40.19 7.70 24.10
C THR A 5 39.33 6.45 24.34
N ARG A 6 39.35 5.91 25.56
CA ARG A 6 38.52 4.77 25.98
C ARG A 6 37.03 5.14 26.05
N LEU A 7 36.71 6.35 26.53
CA LEU A 7 35.33 6.83 26.61
C LEU A 7 34.72 7.04 25.20
N THR A 8 35.52 7.60 24.29
CA THR A 8 35.10 7.85 22.90
C THR A 8 34.84 6.53 22.15
N LEU A 9 35.68 5.53 22.34
CA LEU A 9 35.47 4.20 21.76
C LEU A 9 34.23 3.49 22.32
N LEU A 10 33.98 3.58 23.63
CA LEU A 10 32.76 3.03 24.23
C LEU A 10 31.50 3.72 23.69
N PHE A 11 31.53 5.04 23.50
CA PHE A 11 30.41 5.78 22.93
C PHE A 11 30.14 5.38 21.48
N ILE A 12 31.19 5.25 20.65
CA ILE A 12 31.07 4.77 19.26
C ILE A 12 30.54 3.34 19.20
N ILE A 13 31.00 2.45 20.08
CA ILE A 13 30.53 1.06 20.15
C ILE A 13 29.08 0.99 20.61
N VAL A 14 28.65 1.81 21.58
CA VAL A 14 27.25 1.88 22.01
C VAL A 14 26.36 2.43 20.88
N CYS A 15 26.80 3.47 20.15
CA CYS A 15 26.10 3.95 18.96
C CYS A 15 26.03 2.90 17.85
N ALA A 16 27.12 2.16 17.58
CA ALA A 16 27.15 1.09 16.58
C ALA A 16 26.27 -0.11 16.96
N GLN A 17 26.19 -0.43 18.25
CA GLN A 17 25.28 -1.47 18.76
C GLN A 17 23.81 -1.01 18.78
N SER A 18 23.55 0.29 18.88
CA SER A 18 22.20 0.86 18.67
C SER A 18 21.72 0.67 17.23
N TYR A 19 22.61 0.73 16.23
CA TYR A 19 22.27 0.45 14.82
C TYR A 19 21.92 -1.02 14.58
N SER A 20 22.56 -1.95 15.28
CA SER A 20 22.35 -3.40 15.07
C SER A 20 21.09 -3.94 15.77
N ALA A 21 20.44 -3.13 16.62
CA ALA A 21 19.14 -3.43 17.22
C ALA A 21 17.96 -2.97 16.34
N LEU A 22 18.20 -2.23 15.26
CA LEU A 22 17.18 -1.50 14.49
C LEU A 22 16.55 -2.31 13.34
N SER A 23 16.13 -3.55 13.61
CA SER A 23 15.23 -4.28 12.70
C SER A 23 14.11 -4.99 13.48
N ALA A 24 13.66 -4.39 14.57
CA ALA A 24 12.45 -4.84 15.24
C ALA A 24 11.29 -4.68 14.25
N SER A 25 10.83 -5.80 13.69
CA SER A 25 9.64 -5.83 12.84
C SER A 25 8.44 -5.36 13.66
N ILE A 26 7.56 -4.55 13.06
CA ILE A 26 6.25 -4.19 13.65
C ILE A 26 5.44 -5.43 14.07
N TRP A 27 5.70 -6.57 13.44
CA TRP A 27 5.09 -7.86 13.72
C TRP A 27 5.80 -8.67 14.82
N SER A 28 6.82 -8.11 15.47
CA SER A 28 7.62 -8.82 16.48
C SER A 28 6.83 -9.20 17.74
N SER A 29 5.76 -8.46 18.04
CA SER A 29 4.78 -8.81 19.07
C SER A 29 3.37 -8.46 18.61
N THR A 30 2.37 -9.19 19.13
CA THR A 30 0.95 -8.89 18.88
C THR A 30 0.60 -7.47 19.32
N SER A 31 1.08 -7.02 20.48
CA SER A 31 0.81 -5.67 20.98
C SER A 31 1.35 -4.55 20.08
N MET A 32 2.53 -4.76 19.48
CA MET A 32 3.15 -3.79 18.58
C MET A 32 2.42 -3.77 17.24
N ALA A 33 2.05 -4.94 16.73
CA ALA A 33 1.24 -5.10 15.53
C ALA A 33 -0.15 -4.44 15.69
N GLU A 34 -0.82 -4.64 16.83
CA GLU A 34 -2.12 -4.01 17.15
C GLU A 34 -2.00 -2.50 17.19
N SER A 35 -1.00 -1.99 17.92
CA SER A 35 -0.76 -0.54 18.02
C SER A 35 -0.45 0.07 16.67
N PHE A 36 0.33 -0.65 15.84
CA PHE A 36 0.67 -0.21 14.49
C PHE A 36 -0.58 -0.16 13.62
N MET A 37 -1.38 -1.22 13.62
CA MET A 37 -2.58 -1.28 12.81
C MET A 37 -3.60 -0.22 13.21
N GLN A 38 -3.82 -0.02 14.51
CA GLN A 38 -4.73 1.00 15.01
C GLN A 38 -4.26 2.41 14.64
N SER A 39 -2.96 2.70 14.77
CA SER A 39 -2.38 3.98 14.39
C SER A 39 -2.52 4.23 12.89
N PHE A 40 -2.19 3.22 12.08
CA PHE A 40 -2.26 3.29 10.63
C PHE A 40 -3.69 3.54 10.14
N THR A 41 -4.68 2.75 10.57
CA THR A 41 -6.08 2.89 10.13
C THR A 41 -6.71 4.19 10.60
N THR A 42 -6.41 4.63 11.84
CA THR A 42 -6.88 5.92 12.35
C THR A 42 -6.34 7.07 11.52
N THR A 43 -5.03 7.08 11.26
CA THR A 43 -4.37 8.14 10.50
C THR A 43 -4.86 8.17 9.06
N LEU A 44 -4.97 7.00 8.42
CA LEU A 44 -5.44 6.89 7.04
C LEU A 44 -6.90 7.31 6.90
N GLY A 45 -7.77 6.92 7.84
CA GLY A 45 -9.17 7.34 7.88
C GLY A 45 -9.32 8.86 7.99
N GLN A 46 -8.47 9.52 8.78
CA GLN A 46 -8.46 10.99 8.90
C GLN A 46 -8.05 11.70 7.60
N LYS A 47 -7.25 11.05 6.74
CA LYS A 47 -6.90 11.64 5.43
C LYS A 47 -8.10 11.64 4.47
N GLY A 48 -9.12 10.80 4.70
CA GLY A 48 -10.35 10.76 3.89
C GLY A 48 -10.13 10.38 2.42
N VAL A 49 -9.03 9.67 2.12
CA VAL A 49 -8.64 9.32 0.74
C VAL A 49 -9.19 7.98 0.25
N LEU A 50 -9.57 7.10 1.18
CA LEU A 50 -10.16 5.80 0.91
C LEU A 50 -11.64 5.80 1.33
N SER A 51 -12.45 4.98 0.66
CA SER A 51 -13.85 4.80 1.01
C SER A 51 -14.01 4.07 2.36
N GLY A 52 -15.22 4.11 2.93
CA GLY A 52 -15.52 3.36 4.15
C GLY A 52 -15.29 1.85 3.97
N ASP A 53 -15.71 1.30 2.83
CA ASP A 53 -15.55 -0.12 2.51
C ASP A 53 -14.07 -0.50 2.39
N GLN A 54 -13.26 0.32 1.70
CA GLN A 54 -11.81 0.10 1.61
C GLN A 54 -11.13 0.12 3.00
N MET A 55 -11.59 1.01 3.89
CA MET A 55 -11.07 1.06 5.27
C MET A 55 -11.48 -0.17 6.08
N ASP A 56 -12.69 -0.68 5.90
CA ASP A 56 -13.19 -1.90 6.56
C ASP A 56 -12.44 -3.15 6.07
N ASP A 57 -12.18 -3.24 4.77
CA ASP A 57 -11.38 -4.31 4.16
C ASP A 57 -9.94 -4.30 4.71
N ILE A 58 -9.32 -3.11 4.80
CA ILE A 58 -7.98 -2.96 5.37
C ILE A 58 -7.96 -3.40 6.84
N ALA A 59 -8.99 -3.04 7.62
CA ALA A 59 -9.10 -3.46 9.03
C ALA A 59 -9.25 -4.99 9.16
N SER A 60 -10.12 -5.59 8.34
CA SER A 60 -10.35 -7.05 8.31
C SER A 60 -9.10 -7.84 7.92
N ILE A 61 -8.30 -7.32 6.98
CA ILE A 61 -6.99 -7.92 6.66
C ILE A 61 -6.00 -7.72 7.81
N GLY A 62 -6.03 -6.57 8.49
CA GLY A 62 -5.26 -6.33 9.72
C GLY A 62 -5.50 -7.43 10.77
N ASP A 63 -6.75 -7.80 11.00
CA ASP A 63 -7.11 -8.89 11.93
C ASP A 63 -6.59 -10.25 11.46
N THR A 64 -6.67 -10.53 10.15
CA THR A 64 -6.13 -11.75 9.55
C THR A 64 -4.61 -11.84 9.74
N LEU A 65 -3.91 -10.73 9.55
CA LEU A 65 -2.47 -10.63 9.78
C LEU A 65 -2.13 -10.80 11.26
N MET A 66 -2.95 -10.28 12.17
CA MET A 66 -2.77 -10.49 13.61
C MET A 66 -2.75 -11.98 13.98
N GLY A 67 -3.71 -12.74 13.46
CA GLY A 67 -3.73 -14.20 13.66
C GLY A 67 -2.51 -14.90 13.04
N ALA A 68 -1.92 -14.35 12.00
CA ALA A 68 -0.70 -14.87 11.38
C ALA A 68 0.58 -14.44 12.13
N VAL A 69 0.60 -13.29 12.81
CA VAL A 69 1.65 -12.87 13.75
C VAL A 69 1.77 -13.88 14.88
N GLU A 70 0.65 -14.27 15.50
CA GLU A 70 0.64 -15.28 16.56
C GLU A 70 1.20 -16.62 16.08
N LYS A 71 0.80 -17.05 14.87
CA LYS A 71 1.29 -18.29 14.23
C LYS A 71 2.72 -18.19 13.71
N SER A 72 3.30 -16.99 13.64
CA SER A 72 4.67 -16.79 13.18
C SER A 72 5.68 -17.36 14.17
N GLY A 73 5.35 -17.34 15.46
CA GLY A 73 6.28 -17.68 16.55
C GLY A 73 7.52 -16.78 16.57
N GLY A 74 7.42 -15.54 16.09
CA GLY A 74 8.52 -14.57 16.06
C GLY A 74 9.62 -14.88 15.04
N LYS A 75 9.39 -15.81 14.11
CA LYS A 75 10.38 -16.19 13.10
C LYS A 75 10.58 -15.08 12.07
N LYS A 76 11.80 -14.54 11.97
CA LYS A 76 12.16 -13.41 11.10
C LYS A 76 11.64 -13.50 9.66
N ASN A 77 11.81 -14.66 9.02
CA ASN A 77 11.35 -14.87 7.64
C ASN A 77 9.81 -14.81 7.50
N LYS A 78 9.06 -15.24 8.52
CA LYS A 78 7.60 -15.12 8.54
C LYS A 78 7.15 -13.68 8.80
N LEU A 79 7.83 -12.98 9.70
CA LEU A 79 7.57 -11.56 9.95
C LEU A 79 7.86 -10.70 8.71
N GLN A 80 8.89 -11.05 7.95
CA GLN A 80 9.17 -10.41 6.66
C GLN A 80 8.09 -10.71 5.63
N ALA A 81 7.60 -11.96 5.55
CA ALA A 81 6.50 -12.31 4.67
C ALA A 81 5.20 -11.58 5.05
N LEU A 82 4.95 -11.36 6.35
CA LEU A 82 3.82 -10.58 6.85
C LEU A 82 3.91 -9.11 6.43
N ASN A 83 5.10 -8.50 6.52
CA ASN A 83 5.36 -7.16 5.99
C ASN A 83 4.95 -7.05 4.51
N MET A 84 5.37 -8.00 3.67
CA MET A 84 5.03 -7.99 2.25
C MET A 84 3.55 -8.26 1.99
N ALA A 85 2.95 -9.18 2.74
CA ALA A 85 1.53 -9.49 2.60
C ALA A 85 0.67 -8.28 2.94
N PHE A 86 0.98 -7.59 4.05
CA PHE A 86 0.29 -6.36 4.43
C PHE A 86 0.43 -5.26 3.37
N ALA A 87 1.67 -5.00 2.94
CA ALA A 87 1.98 -4.06 1.87
C ALA A 87 1.13 -4.30 0.61
N SER A 88 1.12 -5.56 0.15
CA SER A 88 0.39 -5.99 -1.04
C SER A 88 -1.11 -5.82 -0.86
N SER A 89 -1.67 -6.25 0.27
CA SER A 89 -3.11 -6.17 0.52
C SER A 89 -3.62 -4.73 0.63
N VAL A 90 -2.87 -3.83 1.31
CA VAL A 90 -3.24 -2.41 1.39
C VAL A 90 -3.19 -1.76 0.01
N ALA A 91 -2.17 -2.07 -0.78
CA ALA A 91 -2.04 -1.55 -2.14
C ALA A 91 -3.17 -2.05 -3.04
N GLU A 92 -3.51 -3.34 -2.97
CA GLU A 92 -4.60 -3.92 -3.74
C GLU A 92 -5.95 -3.27 -3.38
N ILE A 93 -6.29 -3.16 -2.10
CA ILE A 93 -7.56 -2.58 -1.66
C ILE A 93 -7.65 -1.10 -2.03
N ALA A 94 -6.59 -0.32 -1.77
CA ALA A 94 -6.60 1.12 -2.02
C ALA A 94 -6.85 1.50 -3.50
N PHE A 95 -6.49 0.59 -4.41
CA PHE A 95 -6.57 0.77 -5.85
C PHE A 95 -7.58 -0.15 -6.55
N ALA A 96 -8.32 -0.96 -5.80
CA ALA A 96 -9.43 -1.77 -6.33
C ALA A 96 -10.49 -0.89 -7.03
N ASP A 97 -10.74 0.30 -6.48
CA ASP A 97 -11.62 1.31 -7.06
C ASP A 97 -10.84 2.56 -7.49
N MET A 98 -10.73 2.75 -8.82
CA MET A 98 -10.15 3.95 -9.44
C MET A 98 -11.10 5.16 -9.47
N THR A 99 -12.34 4.99 -9.01
CA THR A 99 -13.31 6.08 -8.92
C THR A 99 -12.98 6.95 -7.72
N GLY A 100 -12.25 8.05 -7.94
CA GLY A 100 -11.94 9.00 -6.87
C GLY A 100 -10.71 9.85 -7.09
N LEU A 101 -9.99 10.10 -6.00
CA LEU A 101 -8.76 10.91 -5.98
C LEU A 101 -7.64 10.28 -6.83
N PRO A 102 -6.73 11.09 -7.40
CA PRO A 102 -5.60 10.60 -8.18
C PRO A 102 -4.76 9.58 -7.41
N ALA A 103 -4.19 8.62 -8.15
CA ALA A 103 -3.34 7.58 -7.60
C ALA A 103 -2.23 8.14 -6.69
N ASP A 104 -1.54 9.19 -7.13
CA ASP A 104 -0.49 9.84 -6.36
C ASP A 104 -0.97 10.38 -5.02
N VAL A 105 -2.21 10.90 -4.95
CA VAL A 105 -2.78 11.44 -3.70
C VAL A 105 -3.06 10.31 -2.71
N LYS A 106 -3.63 9.20 -3.20
CA LYS A 106 -3.87 8.00 -2.38
C LYS A 106 -2.54 7.41 -1.89
N THR A 107 -1.56 7.24 -2.77
CA THR A 107 -0.23 6.74 -2.44
C THR A 107 0.43 7.58 -1.36
N ASN A 108 0.48 8.91 -1.52
CA ASN A 108 1.09 9.79 -0.53
C ASN A 108 0.38 9.70 0.83
N ALA A 109 -0.95 9.62 0.85
CA ALA A 109 -1.70 9.48 2.10
C ALA A 109 -1.41 8.14 2.80
N ILE A 110 -1.29 7.04 2.05
CA ILE A 110 -0.92 5.72 2.58
C ILE A 110 0.51 5.75 3.14
N LEU A 111 1.48 6.23 2.37
CA LEU A 111 2.89 6.28 2.79
C LEU A 111 3.10 7.18 4.02
N ASN A 112 2.41 8.32 4.08
CA ASN A 112 2.43 9.20 5.25
C ASN A 112 1.81 8.50 6.47
N SER A 113 0.67 7.84 6.31
CA SER A 113 0.00 7.14 7.42
C SER A 113 0.83 5.97 7.94
N LEU A 114 1.51 5.23 7.06
CA LEU A 114 2.47 4.19 7.44
C LEU A 114 3.64 4.78 8.23
N SER A 115 4.23 5.87 7.73
CA SER A 115 5.36 6.54 8.39
C SER A 115 4.98 7.04 9.78
N GLU A 116 3.79 7.64 9.92
CA GLU A 116 3.24 8.07 11.21
C GLU A 116 3.03 6.87 12.16
N ALA A 117 2.48 5.76 11.66
CA ALA A 117 2.30 4.54 12.46
C ALA A 117 3.62 3.90 12.91
N PHE A 118 4.65 3.91 12.06
CA PHE A 118 6.00 3.48 12.44
C PHE A 118 6.58 4.36 13.55
N LEU A 119 6.50 5.68 13.41
CA LEU A 119 6.99 6.61 14.45
C LEU A 119 6.28 6.39 15.79
N GLN A 120 4.97 6.15 15.77
CA GLN A 120 4.19 5.93 16.99
C GLN A 120 4.50 4.60 17.69
N THR A 121 4.97 3.60 16.95
CA THR A 121 5.15 2.23 17.49
C THR A 121 6.60 1.87 17.76
N THR A 122 7.47 2.03 16.78
CA THR A 122 8.89 1.66 16.87
C THR A 122 9.77 2.84 17.23
N GLY A 123 9.27 4.07 17.07
CA GLY A 123 10.03 5.30 17.26
C GLY A 123 10.94 5.66 16.07
N PHE A 124 10.92 4.90 14.99
CA PHE A 124 11.68 5.18 13.77
C PHE A 124 10.93 4.72 12.51
N VAL A 125 11.14 5.40 11.38
CA VAL A 125 10.54 4.99 10.10
C VAL A 125 11.45 4.03 9.37
N ASP A 126 10.92 2.85 9.00
CA ASP A 126 11.60 1.93 8.09
C ASP A 126 11.43 2.42 6.64
N ASN A 127 12.39 3.24 6.19
CA ASN A 127 12.37 3.82 4.85
C ASN A 127 12.45 2.76 3.73
N TYR A 128 13.08 1.61 4.00
CA TYR A 128 13.14 0.53 3.02
C TYR A 128 11.75 -0.07 2.80
N PHE A 129 11.04 -0.35 3.89
CA PHE A 129 9.66 -0.84 3.84
C PHE A 129 8.69 0.16 3.17
N ILE A 130 8.81 1.45 3.49
CA ILE A 130 7.98 2.50 2.87
C ILE A 130 8.23 2.58 1.35
N GLN A 131 9.49 2.50 0.91
CA GLN A 131 9.83 2.49 -0.52
C GLN A 131 9.28 1.26 -1.22
N GLU A 132 9.34 0.09 -0.58
CA GLU A 132 8.82 -1.15 -1.16
C GLU A 132 7.29 -1.10 -1.31
N ILE A 133 6.57 -0.57 -0.32
CA ILE A 133 5.13 -0.31 -0.43
C ILE A 133 4.84 0.69 -1.56
N GLY A 134 5.59 1.78 -1.65
CA GLY A 134 5.40 2.77 -2.72
C GLY A 134 5.57 2.15 -4.11
N GLY A 135 6.55 1.26 -4.28
CA GLY A 135 6.77 0.52 -5.51
C GLY A 135 5.62 -0.42 -5.87
N LEU A 136 5.13 -1.21 -4.89
CA LEU A 136 4.00 -2.11 -5.09
C LEU A 136 2.72 -1.35 -5.44
N ILE A 137 2.45 -0.25 -4.73
CA ILE A 137 1.31 0.63 -5.02
C ILE A 137 1.36 1.15 -6.46
N ASN A 138 2.53 1.63 -6.92
CA ASN A 138 2.66 2.11 -8.28
C ASN A 138 2.44 0.98 -9.31
N MET A 139 2.94 -0.23 -9.04
CA MET A 139 2.68 -1.39 -9.90
C MET A 139 1.18 -1.71 -9.98
N PHE A 140 0.46 -1.70 -8.86
CA PHE A 140 -0.99 -1.95 -8.85
C PHE A 140 -1.76 -0.82 -9.56
N ALA A 141 -1.38 0.43 -9.34
CA ALA A 141 -1.98 1.56 -10.03
C ALA A 141 -1.81 1.46 -11.56
N GLU A 142 -0.63 1.06 -12.04
CA GLU A 142 -0.35 0.83 -13.47
C GLU A 142 -1.13 -0.38 -14.02
N ALA A 143 -1.14 -1.51 -13.30
CA ALA A 143 -1.86 -2.71 -13.70
C ALA A 143 -3.36 -2.44 -13.86
N THR A 144 -3.96 -1.77 -12.88
CA THR A 144 -5.39 -1.41 -12.92
C THR A 144 -5.69 -0.37 -14.02
N ALA A 145 -4.80 0.60 -14.27
CA ALA A 145 -4.95 1.55 -15.38
C ALA A 145 -4.92 0.83 -16.74
N ASN A 146 -4.03 -0.15 -16.89
CA ASN A 146 -3.95 -0.95 -18.11
C ASN A 146 -5.22 -1.79 -18.35
N GLU A 147 -5.77 -2.40 -17.31
CA GLU A 147 -7.05 -3.13 -17.40
C GLU A 147 -8.22 -2.19 -17.79
N ALA A 148 -8.30 -1.00 -17.22
CA ALA A 148 -9.32 -0.01 -17.57
C ALA A 148 -9.21 0.45 -19.04
N SER A 149 -8.00 0.66 -19.53
CA SER A 149 -7.76 1.03 -20.93
C SER A 149 -8.12 -0.11 -21.90
N SER A 150 -7.85 -1.36 -21.53
CA SER A 150 -8.20 -2.57 -22.28
C SER A 150 -9.72 -2.75 -22.37
N ALA A 151 -10.44 -2.52 -21.26
CA ALA A 151 -11.90 -2.56 -21.22
C ALA A 151 -12.53 -1.45 -22.09
N SER A 152 -11.95 -0.25 -22.10
CA SER A 152 -12.42 0.87 -22.92
C SER A 152 -12.21 0.63 -24.43
N ALA A 153 -11.11 -0.03 -24.82
CA ALA A 153 -10.87 -0.42 -26.21
C ALA A 153 -11.87 -1.49 -26.70
N GLY A 154 -12.22 -2.46 -25.84
CA GLY A 154 -13.27 -3.45 -26.12
C GLY A 154 -14.67 -2.82 -26.24
N ALA A 155 -14.99 -1.86 -25.38
CA ALA A 155 -16.25 -1.12 -25.43
C ALA A 155 -16.35 -0.21 -26.68
N ALA A 156 -15.26 0.44 -27.09
CA ALA A 156 -15.21 1.22 -28.33
C ALA A 156 -15.35 0.33 -29.58
N ALA A 157 -14.78 -0.88 -29.58
CA ALA A 157 -14.97 -1.86 -30.65
C ALA A 157 -16.43 -2.39 -30.71
N GLY A 158 -17.09 -2.59 -29.56
CA GLY A 158 -18.51 -2.95 -29.49
C GLY A 158 -19.47 -1.83 -29.90
N ALA A 159 -19.12 -0.57 -29.62
CA ALA A 159 -19.87 0.61 -30.09
C ALA A 159 -19.69 0.85 -31.60
N ALA A 160 -18.50 0.60 -32.14
CA ALA A 160 -18.26 0.65 -33.59
C ALA A 160 -18.99 -0.48 -34.35
N ALA A 161 -19.14 -1.66 -33.74
CA ALA A 161 -19.92 -2.76 -34.31
C ALA A 161 -21.44 -2.54 -34.25
N SER A 162 -21.95 -1.80 -33.25
CA SER A 162 -23.38 -1.45 -33.14
C SER A 162 -23.76 -0.16 -33.89
N GLY A 163 -22.79 0.68 -34.29
CA GLY A 163 -22.99 1.85 -35.14
C GLY A 163 -23.08 1.55 -36.65
N ALA A 164 -22.68 0.37 -37.11
CA ALA A 164 -22.70 -0.03 -38.52
C ALA A 164 -24.04 -0.67 -38.97
N GLY A 165 -25.14 -0.39 -38.27
CA GLY A 165 -26.36 -1.18 -38.38
C GLY A 165 -27.69 -0.43 -38.47
N TYR A 166 -27.75 0.90 -38.53
CA TYR A 166 -29.04 1.59 -38.76
C TYR A 166 -28.84 2.94 -39.49
N GLY A 167 -29.19 2.95 -40.78
CA GLY A 167 -29.51 4.19 -41.48
C GLY A 167 -28.94 4.30 -42.90
N GLY A 168 -29.81 4.13 -43.90
CA GLY A 168 -29.67 4.87 -45.15
C GLY A 168 -29.75 4.09 -46.45
N LYS A 169 -30.96 3.65 -46.84
CA LYS A 169 -31.35 3.69 -48.26
C LYS A 169 -32.78 4.22 -48.38
N ARG A 170 -32.87 5.54 -48.50
CA ARG A 170 -34.06 6.26 -48.98
C ARG A 170 -33.68 6.94 -50.30
N GLY A 171 -34.32 6.50 -51.38
CA GLY A 171 -34.67 7.28 -52.57
C GLY A 171 -33.56 7.83 -53.46
N TYR A 172 -33.50 7.32 -54.69
CA TYR A 172 -33.19 8.14 -55.86
C TYR A 172 -34.32 7.93 -56.88
N GLY A 173 -35.00 9.01 -57.23
CA GLY A 173 -35.95 9.09 -58.33
C GLY A 173 -35.61 10.29 -59.21
N ALA A 174 -35.73 10.09 -60.53
CA ALA A 174 -35.71 11.01 -61.69
C ALA A 174 -34.84 10.35 -62.78
N GLY A 175 -35.26 10.06 -64.01
CA GLY A 175 -36.36 10.58 -64.82
C GLY A 175 -35.77 10.96 -66.19
N ALA A 176 -35.97 10.12 -67.21
CA ALA A 176 -35.97 10.41 -68.66
C ALA A 176 -36.24 9.10 -69.42
#